data_AF-A0AAW0M0J9-F1
#
_entry.id   AF-A0AAW0M0J9-F1
#
_cell.length_a   1.000
_cell.length_b   1.000
_cell.length_c   1.000
_cell.angle_alpha   90.00
_cell.angle_beta   90.00
_cell.angle_gamma   90.00
#
_symmetry.space_group_name_H-M   'P 1'
#
loop_
_entity.id
_entity.type
_entity.pdbx_description
1 polymer ?
#
loop_
_entity_poly.entity_id
_entity_poly.type
_entity_poly.pdbx_seq_one_letter_code
_entity_poly.pdbx_strand_id
1 'polypeptide(L)'
;MKHPKVATNQPTAAVVLLLMLLLAPGSEATIACSDVVKYLRPCVSYLEKGTGKPPAACCSGVSGLASAASTSADKKAACECIKTAAQKINPNAQAAQTLPSDCGISLPFTVSPNVDCSKCLLPPLSS
;
A
#
# COMPACT_ATOMS: atom_id res chain seq x y z
N MET A 1 14.10 -28.10 -51.49
CA MET A 1 13.38 -28.51 -50.27
C MET A 1 12.88 -27.26 -49.55
N LYS A 2 11.79 -27.37 -48.79
CA LYS A 2 10.84 -26.30 -48.43
C LYS A 2 11.43 -25.21 -47.50
N HIS A 3 11.09 -23.95 -47.76
CA HIS A 3 11.10 -22.86 -46.77
C HIS A 3 9.92 -23.07 -45.80
N PRO A 4 10.12 -23.07 -44.47
CA PRO A 4 9.02 -22.84 -43.54
C PRO A 4 8.66 -21.35 -43.55
N LYS A 5 7.43 -21.03 -43.95
CA LYS A 5 6.83 -19.70 -43.73
C LYS A 5 6.68 -19.50 -42.23
N VAL A 6 7.44 -18.57 -41.64
CA VAL A 6 7.09 -18.03 -40.32
C VAL A 6 5.88 -17.11 -40.55
N ALA A 7 4.71 -17.60 -40.15
CA ALA A 7 3.50 -16.80 -40.09
C ALA A 7 3.67 -15.79 -38.94
N THR A 8 3.79 -14.51 -39.29
CA THR A 8 3.63 -13.39 -38.35
C THR A 8 2.23 -13.46 -37.75
N ASN A 9 2.12 -14.05 -36.57
CA ASN A 9 0.94 -13.96 -35.73
C ASN A 9 1.11 -12.68 -34.90
N GLN A 10 0.49 -11.57 -35.33
CA GLN A 10 0.51 -10.31 -34.58
C GLN A 10 -0.14 -10.54 -33.20
N PRO A 11 0.62 -10.58 -32.09
CA PRO A 11 0.00 -10.52 -30.79
C PRO A 11 -0.63 -9.14 -30.69
N THR A 12 -1.95 -9.08 -30.50
CA THR A 12 -2.66 -7.83 -30.19
C THR A 12 -1.88 -7.13 -29.07
N ALA A 13 -1.62 -5.82 -29.21
CA ALA A 13 -0.77 -5.07 -28.27
C ALA A 13 -1.15 -5.31 -26.79
N ALA A 14 -2.42 -5.60 -26.52
CA ALA A 14 -2.95 -6.03 -25.22
C ALA A 14 -2.26 -7.28 -24.63
N VAL A 15 -1.99 -8.31 -25.44
CA VAL A 15 -1.34 -9.56 -24.99
C VAL A 15 0.13 -9.30 -24.63
N VAL A 16 0.81 -8.47 -25.41
CA VAL A 16 2.21 -8.08 -25.13
C VAL A 16 2.30 -7.22 -23.86
N LEU A 17 1.36 -6.28 -23.65
CA LEU A 17 1.26 -5.49 -22.42
C LEU A 17 1.01 -6.36 -21.19
N LEU A 18 0.09 -7.33 -21.28
CA LEU A 18 -0.17 -8.28 -20.19
C LEU A 18 1.08 -9.11 -19.87
N LEU A 19 1.79 -9.64 -20.87
CA LEU A 19 3.03 -10.41 -20.67
C LEU A 19 4.15 -9.59 -20.00
N MET A 20 4.30 -8.31 -20.35
CA MET A 20 5.28 -7.41 -19.72
C MET A 20 4.98 -7.15 -18.22
N LEU A 21 3.71 -7.10 -17.84
CA LEU A 21 3.27 -6.98 -16.43
C LEU A 21 3.59 -8.24 -15.61
N LEU A 22 3.58 -9.43 -16.22
CA LEU A 22 3.96 -10.68 -15.55
C LEU A 22 5.48 -10.88 -15.43
N LEU A 23 6.27 -10.22 -16.29
CA LEU A 23 7.73 -10.37 -16.36
C LEU A 23 8.49 -9.28 -15.60
N ALA A 24 7.80 -8.31 -15.00
CA ALA A 24 8.44 -7.33 -14.15
C ALA A 24 9.12 -8.06 -12.96
N PRO A 25 10.45 -7.89 -12.76
CA PRO A 25 11.09 -8.45 -11.58
C PRO A 25 10.36 -7.91 -10.35
N GLY A 26 9.88 -8.83 -9.50
CA GLY A 26 9.29 -8.45 -8.22
C GLY A 26 10.33 -7.65 -7.46
N SER A 27 10.16 -6.34 -7.39
CA SER A 27 11.05 -5.49 -6.59
C SER A 27 10.93 -5.97 -5.15
N GLU A 28 12.06 -6.24 -4.51
CA GLU A 28 12.12 -6.43 -3.07
C GLU A 28 11.63 -5.15 -2.37
N ALA A 29 10.86 -5.31 -1.30
CA ALA A 29 10.38 -4.16 -0.53
C ALA A 29 11.57 -3.44 0.09
N THR A 30 11.67 -2.14 -0.17
CA THR A 30 12.69 -1.28 0.45
C THR A 30 12.24 -0.83 1.84
N ILE A 31 10.93 -0.76 2.09
CA ILE A 31 10.39 -0.39 3.41
C ILE A 31 10.48 -1.55 4.39
N ALA A 32 11.12 -1.31 5.54
CA ALA A 32 11.07 -2.19 6.70
C ALA A 32 9.96 -1.79 7.68
N CYS A 33 9.48 -2.74 8.49
CA CYS A 33 8.49 -2.45 9.55
C CYS A 33 8.96 -1.39 10.55
N SER A 34 10.27 -1.26 10.77
CA SER A 34 10.81 -0.23 11.66
C SER A 34 10.49 1.18 11.14
N ASP A 35 10.47 1.37 9.83
CA ASP A 35 10.18 2.66 9.21
C ASP A 35 8.69 2.95 9.26
N VAL A 36 7.85 1.94 8.97
CA VAL A 36 6.38 2.01 9.16
C VAL A 36 6.03 2.45 10.57
N VAL A 37 6.64 1.83 11.58
CA VAL A 37 6.41 2.20 12.98
C VAL A 37 6.90 3.61 13.29
N LYS A 38 8.03 4.05 12.72
CA LYS A 38 8.50 5.44 12.90
C LYS A 38 7.49 6.44 12.34
N TYR A 39 6.95 6.19 11.15
CA TYR A 39 5.93 7.05 10.54
C TYR A 39 4.64 7.11 11.36
N LEU A 40 4.18 5.97 11.91
CA LEU A 40 2.90 5.87 12.60
C LEU A 40 2.96 6.14 14.11
N ARG A 41 4.15 6.17 14.72
CA ARG A 41 4.32 6.44 16.15
C ARG A 41 3.56 7.68 16.64
N PRO A 42 3.56 8.83 15.92
CA PRO A 42 2.83 10.02 16.38
C PRO A 42 1.30 9.84 16.38
N CYS A 43 0.78 8.80 15.73
CA CYS A 43 -0.65 8.51 15.64
C CYS A 43 -1.19 7.66 16.80
N VAL A 44 -0.31 6.97 17.54
CA VAL A 44 -0.70 5.92 18.49
C VAL A 44 -1.74 6.43 19.50
N SER A 45 -1.48 7.56 20.17
CA SER A 45 -2.40 8.10 21.17
C SER A 45 -3.78 8.47 20.59
N TYR A 46 -3.85 8.93 19.34
CA TYR A 46 -5.11 9.23 18.66
C TYR A 46 -5.85 7.93 18.31
N LEU A 47 -5.12 6.96 17.75
CA LEU A 47 -5.65 5.66 17.36
C LEU A 47 -6.16 4.88 18.58
N GLU A 48 -5.53 4.97 19.75
CA GLU A 48 -6.00 4.31 20.97
C GLU A 48 -7.21 5.01 21.58
N LYS A 49 -7.17 6.35 21.69
CA LYS A 49 -8.24 7.13 22.34
C LYS A 49 -9.52 7.19 21.52
N GLY A 50 -9.41 7.17 20.20
CA GLY A 50 -10.57 7.24 19.31
C GLY A 50 -11.30 8.59 19.30
N THR A 51 -10.69 9.64 19.85
CA THR A 51 -11.33 10.96 20.03
C THR A 51 -10.36 12.09 19.70
N GLY A 52 -10.93 13.26 19.35
CA GLY A 52 -10.15 14.43 18.96
C GLY A 52 -9.68 14.37 17.49
N LYS A 53 -8.72 15.23 17.16
CA LYS A 53 -8.11 15.33 15.82
C LYS A 53 -6.72 14.65 15.85
N PRO A 54 -6.29 13.98 14.78
CA PRO A 54 -4.93 13.46 14.69
C PRO A 54 -3.90 14.60 14.83
N PRO A 55 -2.79 14.40 15.55
CA PRO A 55 -1.72 15.39 15.63
C PRO A 55 -1.17 15.71 14.24
N ALA A 56 -0.69 16.94 14.02
CA ALA A 56 -0.06 17.31 12.74
C ALA A 56 1.08 16.35 12.35
N ALA A 57 1.91 15.96 13.33
CA ALA A 57 2.98 14.99 13.13
C ALA A 57 2.47 13.59 12.72
N CYS A 58 1.28 13.20 13.17
CA CYS A 58 0.65 11.96 12.71
C CYS A 58 0.30 12.07 11.23
N CYS A 59 -0.37 13.14 10.82
CA CYS A 59 -0.72 13.33 9.41
C CYS A 59 0.50 13.43 8.50
N SER A 60 1.56 14.13 8.93
CA SER A 60 2.84 14.16 8.21
C SER A 60 3.48 12.78 8.12
N GLY A 61 3.44 11.98 9.20
CA GLY A 61 3.96 10.63 9.22
C GLY A 61 3.21 9.70 8.26
N VAL A 62 1.87 9.74 8.27
CA VAL A 62 1.02 8.93 7.40
C VAL A 62 1.21 9.32 5.92
N SER A 63 1.31 10.62 5.62
CA SER A 63 1.64 11.10 4.27
C SER A 63 3.03 10.63 3.83
N GLY A 64 4.03 10.73 4.71
CA GLY A 64 5.38 10.25 4.44
C GLY A 64 5.44 8.75 4.16
N LEU A 65 4.68 7.94 4.93
CA LEU A 65 4.55 6.50 4.68
C LEU A 65 3.91 6.22 3.31
N ALA A 66 2.88 6.97 2.93
CA ALA A 66 2.24 6.82 1.62
C ALA A 66 3.19 7.16 0.46
N SER A 67 4.02 8.20 0.62
CA SER A 67 5.04 8.57 -0.36
C SER A 67 6.16 7.52 -0.44
N ALA A 68 6.59 6.98 0.71
CA ALA A 68 7.62 5.95 0.75
C ALA A 68 7.10 4.62 0.13
N ALA A 69 5.85 4.25 0.41
CA ALA A 69 5.23 3.02 -0.09
C ALA A 69 4.72 3.18 -1.54
N SER A 70 5.63 3.53 -2.44
CA SER A 70 5.33 3.87 -3.83
C SER A 70 5.13 2.63 -4.72
N THR A 71 5.88 1.55 -4.46
CA THR A 71 5.78 0.29 -5.21
C THR A 71 4.75 -0.66 -4.60
N SER A 72 4.25 -1.62 -5.40
CA SER A 72 3.34 -2.65 -4.90
C SER A 72 3.98 -3.51 -3.80
N ALA A 73 5.29 -3.76 -3.89
CA ALA A 73 6.03 -4.50 -2.88
C ALA A 73 6.10 -3.72 -1.56
N ASP A 74 6.41 -2.42 -1.60
CA ASP A 74 6.44 -1.58 -0.41
C ASP A 74 5.06 -1.41 0.21
N LYS A 75 4.00 -1.27 -0.60
CA LYS A 75 2.62 -1.20 -0.10
C LYS A 75 2.22 -2.46 0.64
N LYS A 76 2.56 -3.63 0.08
CA LYS A 76 2.30 -4.91 0.74
C LYS A 76 3.10 -5.02 2.04
N ALA A 77 4.40 -4.74 2.01
CA ALA A 77 5.24 -4.78 3.21
C ALA A 77 4.72 -3.82 4.29
N ALA A 78 4.43 -2.57 3.94
CA ALA A 78 3.85 -1.59 4.86
C ALA A 78 2.53 -2.08 5.46
N CYS A 79 1.63 -2.63 4.63
CA CYS A 79 0.37 -3.18 5.10
C CYS A 79 0.55 -4.33 6.11
N GLU A 80 1.42 -5.31 5.82
CA GLU A 80 1.67 -6.42 6.75
C GLU A 80 2.23 -5.91 8.09
N CYS A 81 3.14 -4.93 8.03
CA CYS A 81 3.66 -4.27 9.23
C CYS A 81 2.56 -3.53 10.02
N ILE A 82 1.69 -2.78 9.34
CA ILE A 82 0.54 -2.09 9.95
C ILE A 82 -0.38 -3.09 10.62
N LYS A 83 -0.69 -4.21 9.95
CA LYS A 83 -1.53 -5.28 10.49
C LYS A 83 -0.96 -5.83 11.79
N THR A 84 0.33 -6.19 11.81
CA THR A 84 1.00 -6.68 13.02
C THR A 84 1.05 -5.62 14.13
N ALA A 85 1.30 -4.35 13.79
CA ALA A 85 1.30 -3.27 14.77
C ALA A 85 -0.09 -3.01 15.36
N ALA A 86 -1.13 -3.03 14.51
CA ALA A 86 -2.52 -2.83 14.91
C ALA A 86 -3.02 -3.94 15.84
N GLN A 87 -2.56 -5.18 15.66
CA GLN A 87 -2.85 -6.28 16.59
C GLN A 87 -2.29 -6.04 18.00
N LYS A 88 -1.21 -5.26 18.14
CA LYS A 88 -0.58 -4.97 19.43
C LYS A 88 -1.24 -3.81 20.19
N ILE A 89 -1.60 -2.75 19.48
CA ILE A 89 -2.17 -1.54 20.09
C ILE A 89 -3.71 -1.55 20.11
N ASN A 90 -4.34 -2.47 19.36
CA ASN A 90 -5.79 -2.60 19.22
C ASN A 90 -6.48 -1.24 18.99
N PRO A 91 -6.22 -0.58 17.85
CA PRO A 91 -6.68 0.78 17.63
C PRO A 91 -8.20 0.86 17.62
N ASN A 92 -8.74 2.00 18.05
CA ASN A 92 -10.13 2.34 17.86
C ASN A 92 -10.47 2.30 16.37
N ALA A 93 -11.45 1.45 16.01
CA ALA A 93 -11.81 1.20 14.62
C ALA A 93 -12.23 2.48 13.88
N GLN A 94 -13.01 3.35 14.52
CA GLN A 94 -13.51 4.56 13.90
C GLN A 94 -12.39 5.55 13.61
N ALA A 95 -11.50 5.80 14.59
CA ALA A 95 -10.36 6.69 14.37
C ALA A 95 -9.40 6.15 13.29
N ALA A 96 -9.20 4.83 13.23
CA ALA A 96 -8.39 4.22 12.20
C ALA A 96 -9.03 4.35 10.79
N GLN A 97 -10.36 4.30 10.71
CA GLN A 97 -11.12 4.51 9.48
C GLN A 97 -11.15 5.98 9.03
N THR A 98 -11.30 6.92 9.95
CA THR A 98 -11.40 8.36 9.61
C THR A 98 -10.06 9.05 9.47
N LEU A 99 -8.95 8.44 9.94
CA LEU A 99 -7.60 9.02 9.89
C LEU A 99 -7.22 9.65 8.53
N PRO A 100 -7.45 9.01 7.36
CA PRO A 100 -7.09 9.62 6.08
C PRO A 100 -7.86 10.91 5.83
N SER A 101 -9.18 10.88 6.02
CA SER A 101 -10.07 12.03 5.87
C SER A 101 -9.75 13.13 6.87
N ASP A 102 -9.48 12.77 8.13
CA ASP A 102 -9.10 13.71 9.19
C ASP A 102 -7.74 14.37 8.94
N CYS A 103 -6.85 13.69 8.24
CA CYS A 103 -5.57 14.21 7.77
C CYS A 103 -5.63 14.89 6.38
N GLY A 104 -6.79 14.89 5.72
CA GLY A 104 -6.95 15.49 4.39
C GLY A 104 -6.16 14.78 3.28
N ILE A 105 -5.91 13.48 3.44
CA ILE A 105 -5.12 12.66 2.49
C ILE A 105 -5.95 11.47 2.01
N SER A 106 -5.61 10.97 0.82
CA SER A 106 -6.09 9.67 0.33
C SER A 106 -5.02 8.62 0.59
N LEU A 107 -5.40 7.52 1.25
CA LEU A 107 -4.51 6.40 1.49
C LEU A 107 -4.96 5.16 0.73
N PRO A 108 -4.03 4.40 0.11
CA PRO A 108 -4.35 3.13 -0.51
C PRO A 108 -4.43 1.97 0.49
N PHE A 109 -4.28 2.21 1.80
CA PHE A 109 -4.29 1.20 2.84
C PHE A 109 -5.10 1.65 4.07
N THR A 110 -5.71 0.68 4.75
CA THR A 110 -6.48 0.88 5.98
C THR A 110 -5.65 0.47 7.18
N VAL A 111 -5.65 1.27 8.25
CA VAL A 111 -5.06 0.88 9.53
C VAL A 111 -6.05 -0.05 10.24
N SER A 112 -5.82 -1.36 10.17
CA SER A 112 -6.71 -2.34 10.80
C SER A 112 -5.97 -3.63 11.12
N PRO A 113 -6.27 -4.30 12.25
CA PRO A 113 -5.71 -5.61 12.56
C PRO A 113 -6.17 -6.72 11.58
N ASN A 114 -7.25 -6.47 10.83
CA ASN A 114 -7.88 -7.43 9.92
C ASN A 114 -7.77 -7.02 8.45
N VAL A 115 -6.88 -6.07 8.12
CA VAL A 115 -6.68 -5.63 6.74
C VAL A 115 -6.18 -6.79 5.86
N ASP A 116 -6.75 -6.90 4.66
CA ASP A 116 -6.30 -7.84 3.63
C ASP A 116 -5.24 -7.19 2.73
N CYS A 117 -3.97 -7.42 3.06
CA CYS A 117 -2.84 -6.78 2.39
C CYS A 117 -2.63 -7.25 0.94
N SER A 118 -3.29 -8.33 0.52
CA SER A 118 -3.30 -8.77 -0.88
C SER A 118 -4.02 -7.77 -1.79
N LYS A 119 -4.99 -7.01 -1.26
CA LYS A 119 -5.71 -5.96 -2.00
C LYS A 119 -4.92 -4.65 -2.14
N CYS A 120 -3.87 -4.45 -1.36
CA CYS A 120 -2.99 -3.27 -1.47
C CYS A 120 -2.06 -3.29 -2.70
N LEU A 121 -2.08 -4.40 -3.47
CA LEU A 121 -1.34 -4.54 -4.73
C LEU A 121 -2.04 -3.90 -5.93
N LEU A 122 -3.29 -3.42 -5.76
CA LEU A 122 -4.01 -2.74 -6.83
C LEU A 122 -3.29 -1.42 -7.17
N PRO A 123 -2.89 -1.20 -8.44
CA PRO A 123 -2.45 0.12 -8.88
C PRO A 123 -3.58 1.13 -8.62
N PRO A 124 -3.27 2.42 -8.40
CA PRO A 124 -4.30 3.45 -8.39
C PRO A 124 -5.02 3.35 -9.74
N LEU A 125 -6.29 2.91 -9.73
CA LEU A 125 -7.16 3.06 -10.88
C LEU A 125 -7.28 4.56 -11.08
N SER A 126 -6.51 5.08 -12.05
CA SER A 126 -6.63 6.45 -12.52
C SER A 126 -8.10 6.67 -12.85
N SER A 127 -8.78 7.50 -12.05
CA SER A 127 -10.04 8.12 -12.43
C SER A 127 -9.75 9.32 -13.31
#